data_AF-A0A966TZD9-F1
#
_entry.id   AF-A0A966TZD9-F1
#
_cell.length_a   1.000
_cell.length_b   1.000
_cell.length_c   1.000
_cell.angle_alpha   90.00
_cell.angle_beta   90.00
_cell.angle_gamma   90.00
#
_symmetry.space_group_name_H-M   'P 1'
#
loop_
_entity.id
_entity.type
_entity.pdbx_description
1 polymer ?
#
loop_
_entity_poly.entity_id
_entity_poly.type
_entity_poly.pdbx_seq_one_letter_code
_entity_poly.pdbx_strand_id
1 'polypeptide(L)' 'TAGQEPVVLSYLLRNGRVVDVYLTGTISELASRRSEFAGLIREGGAPRLLAELQRRITALLG' A
#
# COMPACT_ATOMS: atom_id res chain seq x y z
N THR A 1 -27.11 -3.46 -0.70
CA THR A 1 -27.04 -2.68 -1.95
C THR A 1 -26.80 -3.64 -3.10
N ALA A 2 -27.81 -3.83 -3.95
CA ALA A 2 -27.69 -4.68 -5.13
C ALA A 2 -26.86 -3.94 -6.19
N GLY A 3 -25.77 -4.55 -6.69
CA GLY A 3 -25.08 -4.09 -7.91
C GLY A 3 -23.56 -3.85 -7.85
N GLN A 4 -22.83 -4.26 -6.81
CA GLN A 4 -21.35 -4.23 -6.85
C GLN A 4 -20.80 -5.65 -6.89
N GLU A 5 -19.95 -5.93 -7.87
CA GLU A 5 -19.22 -7.19 -7.95
C GLU A 5 -18.32 -7.35 -6.72
N PRO A 6 -18.28 -8.54 -6.08
CA PRO A 6 -17.42 -8.76 -4.93
C PRO A 6 -15.95 -8.47 -5.25
N VAL A 7 -15.29 -7.65 -4.43
CA VAL A 7 -13.85 -7.42 -4.54
C VAL A 7 -13.12 -8.53 -3.80
N VAL A 8 -12.41 -9.38 -4.56
CA VAL A 8 -11.59 -10.44 -3.98
C VAL A 8 -10.30 -9.85 -3.39
N LEU A 9 -10.06 -10.14 -2.12
CA LEU A 9 -8.82 -9.82 -1.41
C LEU A 9 -8.18 -11.12 -0.91
N SER A 10 -6.91 -11.33 -1.20
CA SER A 10 -6.12 -12.44 -0.66
C SER A 10 -5.00 -11.93 0.23
N TYR A 11 -4.66 -12.67 1.27
CA TYR A 11 -3.65 -12.24 2.26
C TYR A 11 -2.45 -13.17 2.23
N LEU A 12 -1.24 -12.61 2.21
CA LEU A 12 -0.02 -13.37 2.45
C LEU A 12 0.28 -13.36 3.95
N LEU A 13 0.38 -14.54 4.55
CA LEU A 13 0.73 -14.68 5.95
C LEU A 13 2.19 -15.12 6.12
N ARG A 14 2.86 -14.58 7.14
CA ARG A 14 4.13 -15.08 7.68
C ARG A 14 4.05 -15.09 9.19
N ASN A 15 4.38 -16.22 9.82
CA ASN A 15 4.35 -16.38 11.28
C ASN A 15 3.03 -15.92 11.91
N GLY A 16 1.90 -16.25 11.28
CA GLY A 16 0.56 -15.88 11.73
C GLY A 16 0.19 -14.40 11.55
N ARG A 17 1.00 -13.61 10.82
CA ARG A 17 0.75 -12.18 10.56
C ARG A 17 0.56 -11.91 9.08
N VAL A 18 -0.36 -11.03 8.73
CA VAL A 18 -0.52 -10.52 7.37
C VAL A 18 0.69 -9.65 7.02
N VAL A 19 1.36 -9.96 5.92
CA VAL A 19 2.50 -9.19 5.40
C VAL A 19 2.26 -8.59 4.02
N ASP A 20 1.21 -9.04 3.32
CA ASP A 20 0.79 -8.50 2.03
C ASP A 20 -0.70 -8.73 1.78
N VAL A 21 -1.28 -7.92 0.90
CA VAL A 21 -2.65 -8.02 0.40
C VAL A 21 -2.60 -8.05 -1.12
N TYR A 22 -3.35 -8.97 -1.72
CA TYR A 22 -3.50 -9.08 -3.16
C TYR A 22 -4.88 -8.57 -3.58
N LEU A 23 -4.92 -7.47 -4.34
CA LEU A 23 -6.14 -6.99 -5.00
C LEU A 23 -6.46 -7.88 -6.20
N THR A 24 -7.75 -8.21 -6.36
CA THR A 24 -8.26 -9.16 -7.38
C THR A 24 -7.50 -10.49 -7.41
N GLY A 25 -6.94 -10.89 -6.26
CA GLY A 25 -6.16 -12.13 -6.10
C GLY A 25 -4.78 -12.15 -6.77
N THR A 26 -4.35 -11.09 -7.46
CA THR A 26 -3.13 -11.12 -8.30
C THR A 26 -2.19 -9.93 -8.10
N ILE A 27 -2.72 -8.77 -7.73
CA ILE A 27 -1.92 -7.54 -7.60
C ILE A 27 -1.44 -7.38 -6.15
N SER A 28 -0.14 -7.59 -5.89
CA SER A 28 0.46 -7.35 -4.58
C SER A 28 0.49 -5.86 -4.25
N GLU A 29 -0.26 -5.46 -3.23
CA GLU A 29 -0.32 -4.08 -2.76
C GLU A 29 1.01 -3.63 -2.15
N LEU A 30 1.74 -4.54 -1.48
CA LEU A 30 3.08 -4.25 -0.99
C LEU A 30 4.05 -3.98 -2.16
N ALA A 31 3.96 -4.74 -3.24
CA ALA A 31 4.78 -4.50 -4.43
C ALA A 31 4.44 -3.16 -5.09
N SER A 32 3.15 -2.84 -5.24
CA SER A 32 2.69 -1.55 -5.75
C SER A 32 3.26 -0.37 -4.95
N ARG A 33 3.17 -0.43 -3.61
CA ARG A 33 3.73 0.60 -2.72
C ARG A 33 5.25 0.69 -2.81
N ARG A 34 5.98 -0.43 -2.91
CA ARG A 34 7.44 -0.41 -3.11
C ARG A 34 7.81 0.30 -4.42
N SER A 35 7.11 0.02 -5.50
CA SER A 35 7.33 0.66 -6.80
C SER A 35 7.05 2.15 -6.73
N GLU A 36 5.94 2.55 -6.09
CA GLU A 36 5.60 3.95 -5.88
C GLU A 36 6.66 4.69 -5.06
N PHE A 37 7.10 4.10 -3.94
CA PHE A 37 8.04 4.75 -3.02
C PHE A 37 9.49 4.73 -3.50
N ALA A 38 9.84 3.88 -4.47
CA ALA A 38 11.20 3.79 -5.00
C ALA A 38 11.68 5.13 -5.59
N GLY A 39 10.79 5.96 -6.16
CA GLY A 39 11.14 7.31 -6.62
C GLY A 39 11.56 8.22 -5.46
N LEU A 40 10.71 8.32 -4.44
CA LEU A 40 10.94 9.14 -3.25
C LEU A 40 12.22 8.74 -2.49
N ILE A 41 12.47 7.43 -2.41
CA ILE A 41 13.70 6.91 -1.78
C ILE A 41 14.93 7.30 -2.59
N ARG A 42 14.88 7.25 -3.93
CA ARG A 42 15.99 7.70 -4.79
C ARG A 42 16.25 9.20 -4.65
N GLU A 43 15.20 10.00 -4.47
CA GLU A 43 15.30 11.46 -4.34
C GLU A 43 15.91 11.90 -3.01
N GLY A 44 15.57 11.25 -1.89
CA GLY A 44 15.99 11.73 -0.57
C GLY A 44 15.96 10.71 0.55
N GLY A 45 15.99 9.42 0.22
CA GLY A 45 16.05 8.31 1.17
C GLY A 45 14.81 8.17 2.05
N ALA A 46 14.99 7.53 3.21
CA ALA A 46 13.91 7.30 4.17
C ALA A 46 13.26 8.60 4.69
N PRO A 47 13.98 9.71 4.98
CA PRO A 47 13.36 10.95 5.43
C PRO A 47 12.39 11.55 4.41
N ARG A 48 12.73 11.50 3.12
CA ARG A 48 11.84 12.00 2.05
C ARG A 48 10.54 11.22 1.97
N LEU A 49 10.62 9.88 2.08
CA LEU A 49 9.45 9.02 2.13
C LEU A 49 8.58 9.31 3.35
N LEU A 50 9.19 9.46 4.53
CA LEU A 50 8.45 9.76 5.76
C LEU A 50 7.68 11.09 5.67
N ALA A 51 8.32 12.14 5.17
CA ALA A 51 7.68 13.44 4.98
C ALA A 51 6.49 13.35 4.01
N GLU A 52 6.62 12.57 2.93
CA GLU A 52 5.54 12.37 1.97
C GLU A 52 4.37 11.58 2.57
N LEU A 53 4.65 10.54 3.36
CA LEU A 53 3.61 9.79 4.07
C LEU A 53 2.85 10.67 5.06
N GLN A 54 3.57 11.48 5.85
CA GLN A 54 2.95 12.43 6.78
C GLN A 54 2.06 13.44 6.04
N ARG A 55 2.56 14.03 4.95
CA ARG A 55 1.80 14.96 4.11
C ARG A 55 0.49 14.34 3.60
N ARG A 56 0.53 13.10 3.10
CA ARG A 56 -0.65 12.37 2.61
C ARG A 56 -1.63 12.05 3.73
N ILE A 57 -1.15 11.63 4.89
CA ILE A 57 -1.99 11.36 6.06
C ILE A 57 -2.71 12.64 6.50
N THR A 58 -2.00 13.77 6.61
CA THR A 58 -2.60 15.06 6.96
C THR A 58 -3.66 15.47 5.94
N ALA A 59 -3.42 15.27 4.64
CA ALA A 59 -4.40 15.59 3.60
C ALA A 59 -5.66 14.71 3.60
N LEU A 60 -5.60 13.51 4.18
CA LEU A 60 -6.74 12.60 4.30
C LEU A 60 -7.53 12.78 5.60
N LEU A 61 -6.88 13.27 6.66
CA LEU A 61 -7.44 13.37 8.01
C LEU A 61 -7.79 14.80 8.44
N GLY A 62 -7.27 15.82 7.75
CA GLY A 62 -7.60 17.24 7.95
C GLY A 62 -8.64 17.72 6.95
#